data_AF-A0A352B522-F1
#
_entry.id   AF-A0A352B522-F1
#
_cell.length_a   1.000
_cell.length_b   1.000
_cell.length_c   1.000
_cell.angle_alpha   90.00
_cell.angle_beta   90.00
_cell.angle_gamma   90.00
#
_symmetry.space_group_name_H-M   'P 1'
#
loop_
_entity.id
_entity.type
_entity.pdbx_description
1 polymer ?
#
loop_
_entity_poly.entity_id
_entity_poly.type
_entity_poly.pdbx_seq_one_letter_code
_entity_poly.pdbx_strand_id
1 'polypeptide(L)'
;MLDEVSTTNGLVPWLTATFGRVVVVDDLAATVANPPDGWTYIARDGQRLEGGSLLHLGLPGGEEAGTLARHRELREVSEALPGARAALAAADQEVAEVTAAVARAEVELGRATSAAHDAHLALQAARHHQQTVQAEQARLAQRRQDHGRETARLAGSRATVEAEAAHLRVEVARGEEEAAAATTRIRECEQGLAAAEARLEEVRQAVMAAKVTVGEAEGRLHHLQGELSAIREEEGRGRVERAAKSQRATALDRQEAEGRARILRLEGELAAGLAAEAAARADLQGAIERVAAVEEAVSALADREHRLTGEREAEQERLYRAEQEAAELRHTSHETRVRFEDRYQCTPEVARAQAEGVAVELAEMAREIPELTAKIDRIGPVNLSAIAEHEELAARLAFLTGQRTDLEQAIDDIRQAIRRINRTSRERFLTTFQEINRHFGELFTALFEGGSAQLHLLDPDNPLESGIEITAQPPGKKNGSILLLSGGEK
;
A
#
# COMPACT_ATOMS: atom_id res chain seq x y z
N MET A 1 -191.84 -91.22 -1.18
CA MET A 1 -192.70 -90.81 -0.05
C MET A 1 -194.04 -90.21 -0.52
N LEU A 2 -194.09 -89.49 -1.64
CA LEU A 2 -195.33 -88.85 -2.14
C LEU A 2 -196.52 -89.82 -2.34
N ASP A 3 -196.25 -91.07 -2.72
CA ASP A 3 -197.27 -92.10 -2.99
C ASP A 3 -198.06 -92.52 -1.73
N GLU A 4 -197.53 -92.24 -0.53
CA GLU A 4 -198.18 -92.51 0.76
C GLU A 4 -198.94 -91.29 1.33
N VAL A 5 -199.00 -90.16 0.62
CA VAL A 5 -199.53 -88.89 1.13
C VAL A 5 -200.65 -88.32 0.25
N SER A 6 -201.88 -88.77 0.47
CA SER A 6 -203.07 -88.24 -0.21
C SER A 6 -203.46 -86.85 0.28
N THR A 7 -203.57 -85.84 -0.62
CA THR A 7 -203.94 -84.46 -0.25
C THR A 7 -204.94 -83.83 -1.22
N THR A 8 -205.61 -82.75 -0.80
CA THR A 8 -206.49 -81.95 -1.64
C THR A 8 -205.70 -81.06 -2.62
N ASN A 9 -206.21 -80.91 -3.84
CA ASN A 9 -205.52 -80.44 -5.06
C ASN A 9 -204.71 -79.13 -5.00
N GLY A 10 -204.79 -78.32 -3.93
CA GLY A 10 -204.02 -77.08 -3.81
C GLY A 10 -202.56 -77.26 -3.37
N LEU A 11 -202.22 -78.33 -2.64
CA LEU A 11 -200.91 -78.46 -1.95
C LEU A 11 -199.88 -79.33 -2.69
N VAL A 12 -200.29 -80.02 -3.76
CA VAL A 12 -199.44 -80.95 -4.54
C VAL A 12 -198.10 -80.32 -4.99
N PRO A 13 -198.04 -79.08 -5.52
CA PRO A 13 -196.76 -78.49 -5.94
C PRO A 13 -195.75 -78.32 -4.80
N TRP A 14 -196.23 -78.01 -3.59
CA TRP A 14 -195.40 -77.77 -2.42
C TRP A 14 -194.85 -79.09 -1.86
N LEU A 15 -195.69 -80.12 -1.76
CA LEU A 15 -195.26 -81.45 -1.33
C LEU A 15 -194.28 -82.08 -2.32
N THR A 16 -194.48 -81.91 -3.63
CA THR A 16 -193.51 -82.35 -4.64
C THR A 16 -192.17 -81.61 -4.53
N ALA A 17 -192.18 -80.32 -4.18
CA ALA A 17 -190.95 -79.56 -3.93
C ALA A 17 -190.21 -80.03 -2.65
N THR A 18 -190.92 -80.37 -1.58
CA THR A 18 -190.31 -80.78 -0.29
C THR A 18 -189.91 -82.26 -0.23
N PHE A 19 -190.74 -83.17 -0.75
CA PHE A 19 -190.58 -84.62 -0.61
C PHE A 19 -190.28 -85.36 -1.93
N GLY A 20 -190.25 -84.66 -3.07
CA GLY A 20 -190.01 -85.26 -4.39
C GLY A 20 -188.63 -85.87 -4.61
N ARG A 21 -187.70 -85.73 -3.65
CA ARG A 21 -186.38 -86.40 -3.65
C ARG A 21 -186.11 -87.21 -2.38
N VAL A 22 -187.16 -87.58 -1.64
CA VAL A 22 -187.06 -88.38 -0.40
C VAL A 22 -187.61 -89.80 -0.64
N VAL A 23 -186.70 -90.78 -0.54
CA VAL A 23 -187.01 -92.21 -0.65
C VAL A 23 -186.94 -92.84 0.74
N VAL A 24 -187.99 -93.55 1.11
CA VAL A 24 -188.01 -94.39 2.31
C VAL A 24 -187.62 -95.80 1.89
N VAL A 25 -186.70 -96.42 2.63
CA VAL A 25 -186.26 -97.81 2.43
C VAL A 25 -186.37 -98.58 3.73
N ASP A 26 -186.44 -99.91 3.65
CA ASP A 26 -186.49 -100.74 4.86
C ASP A 26 -185.08 -100.97 5.46
N ASP A 27 -184.04 -100.96 4.63
CA ASP A 27 -182.62 -101.04 5.02
C ASP A 27 -181.75 -100.12 4.15
N LEU A 28 -180.91 -99.30 4.79
CA LEU A 28 -179.96 -98.41 4.13
C LEU A 28 -178.75 -99.18 3.56
N ALA A 29 -178.25 -100.22 4.26
CA ALA A 29 -177.01 -100.90 3.92
C ALA A 29 -177.07 -101.60 2.56
N ALA A 30 -178.21 -102.22 2.24
CA ALA A 30 -178.44 -102.89 0.95
C ALA A 30 -178.57 -101.92 -0.25
N THR A 31 -178.84 -100.63 -0.01
CA THR A 31 -179.21 -99.65 -1.06
C THR A 31 -178.02 -98.78 -1.51
N VAL A 32 -176.97 -98.67 -0.68
CA VAL A 32 -175.96 -97.61 -0.78
C VAL A 32 -174.67 -98.12 -1.45
N ALA A 33 -174.80 -98.63 -2.67
CA ALA A 33 -173.66 -98.92 -3.54
C ALA A 33 -173.16 -97.68 -4.29
N ASN A 34 -174.09 -96.84 -4.80
CA ASN A 34 -173.79 -95.55 -5.42
C ASN A 34 -175.08 -94.69 -5.51
N PRO A 35 -175.48 -93.96 -4.45
CA PRO A 35 -176.72 -93.17 -4.43
C PRO A 35 -176.62 -91.94 -5.36
N PRO A 36 -177.64 -91.64 -6.18
CA PRO A 36 -177.64 -90.44 -7.02
C PRO A 36 -177.62 -89.14 -6.20
N ASP A 37 -176.78 -88.19 -6.61
CA ASP A 37 -176.58 -86.94 -5.89
C ASP A 37 -177.87 -86.10 -5.76
N GLY A 38 -178.04 -85.48 -4.59
CA GLY A 38 -179.20 -84.64 -4.28
C GLY A 38 -180.51 -85.39 -4.01
N TRP A 39 -180.46 -86.70 -3.73
CA TRP A 39 -181.55 -87.49 -3.15
C TRP A 39 -181.27 -87.82 -1.67
N THR A 40 -182.32 -87.89 -0.86
CA THR A 40 -182.25 -88.29 0.55
C THR A 40 -182.87 -89.66 0.75
N TYR A 41 -182.13 -90.58 1.36
CA TYR A 41 -182.60 -91.90 1.74
C TYR A 41 -182.81 -91.96 3.25
N ILE A 42 -183.95 -92.50 3.69
CA ILE A 42 -184.31 -92.62 5.10
C ILE A 42 -184.75 -94.07 5.38
N ALA A 43 -184.13 -94.71 6.37
CA ALA A 43 -184.55 -96.03 6.85
C ALA A 43 -185.55 -95.91 8.02
N ARG A 44 -186.36 -96.96 8.25
CA ARG A 44 -187.37 -96.98 9.32
C ARG A 44 -186.78 -96.91 10.74
N ASP A 45 -185.48 -97.15 10.90
CA ASP A 45 -184.76 -97.06 12.17
C ASP A 45 -184.24 -95.64 12.50
N GLY A 46 -184.44 -94.67 11.59
CA GLY A 46 -184.02 -93.29 11.76
C GLY A 46 -182.69 -92.91 11.10
N GLN A 47 -182.00 -93.83 10.42
CA GLN A 47 -180.80 -93.48 9.66
C GLN A 47 -181.14 -92.65 8.40
N ARG A 48 -180.38 -91.58 8.15
CA ARG A 48 -180.47 -90.71 6.96
C ARG A 48 -179.16 -90.71 6.19
N LEU A 49 -179.24 -90.83 4.86
CA LEU A 49 -178.11 -90.62 3.95
C LEU A 49 -178.45 -89.53 2.94
N GLU A 50 -177.53 -88.59 2.74
CA GLU A 50 -177.65 -87.47 1.82
C GLU A 50 -176.25 -87.03 1.37
N GLY A 51 -176.04 -86.79 0.06
CA GLY A 51 -174.75 -86.33 -0.47
C GLY A 51 -173.55 -87.20 -0.06
N GLY A 52 -173.71 -88.53 -0.05
CA GLY A 52 -172.68 -89.50 0.38
C GLY A 52 -172.38 -89.51 1.89
N SER A 53 -173.01 -88.65 2.70
CA SER A 53 -172.77 -88.55 4.14
C SER A 53 -173.85 -89.29 4.93
N LEU A 54 -173.44 -90.29 5.73
CA LEU A 54 -174.33 -91.05 6.61
C LEU A 54 -174.51 -90.29 7.94
N LEU A 55 -175.73 -89.85 8.24
CA LEU A 55 -176.06 -89.09 9.43
C LEU A 55 -176.93 -89.91 10.39
N HIS A 56 -176.30 -90.42 11.45
CA HIS A 56 -176.96 -91.24 12.47
C HIS A 56 -177.68 -90.36 13.50
N LEU A 57 -178.96 -90.07 13.29
CA LEU A 57 -179.80 -89.28 14.21
C LEU A 57 -180.53 -90.15 15.24
N GLY A 58 -179.75 -90.97 15.96
CA GLY A 58 -180.24 -91.83 17.03
C GLY A 58 -179.15 -92.78 17.54
N LEU A 59 -179.12 -93.02 18.85
CA LEU A 59 -178.25 -94.02 19.49
C LEU A 59 -178.89 -95.41 19.35
N PRO A 60 -178.21 -96.41 18.77
CA PRO A 60 -178.68 -97.80 18.83
C PRO A 60 -178.60 -98.32 20.28
N GLY A 61 -179.64 -99.01 20.73
CA GLY A 61 -179.81 -99.40 22.14
C GLY A 61 -178.82 -100.47 22.63
N GLY A 62 -178.39 -100.33 23.89
CA GLY A 62 -177.43 -101.25 24.54
C GLY A 62 -176.94 -100.74 25.89
N GLU A 63 -177.86 -100.27 26.75
CA GLU A 63 -177.58 -99.25 27.77
C GLU A 63 -176.76 -99.71 28.99
N GLU A 64 -176.49 -101.02 29.15
CA GLU A 64 -175.77 -101.57 30.32
C GLU A 64 -174.28 -101.89 30.08
N ALA A 65 -173.77 -101.84 28.84
CA ALA A 65 -172.39 -102.22 28.52
C ALA A 65 -171.41 -101.03 28.36
N GLY A 66 -171.90 -99.87 27.91
CA GLY A 66 -171.05 -98.74 27.51
C GLY A 66 -170.35 -98.00 28.65
N THR A 67 -170.92 -98.03 29.86
CA THR A 67 -170.35 -97.38 31.04
C THR A 67 -169.06 -98.05 31.52
N LEU A 68 -168.95 -99.37 31.45
CA LEU A 68 -167.76 -100.12 31.88
C LEU A 68 -166.57 -99.91 30.95
N ALA A 69 -166.79 -99.91 29.63
CA ALA A 69 -165.73 -99.62 28.65
C ALA A 69 -165.18 -98.20 28.81
N ARG A 70 -166.05 -97.19 28.93
CA ARG A 70 -165.62 -95.80 29.17
C ARG A 70 -164.97 -95.60 30.54
N HIS A 71 -165.43 -96.27 31.60
CA HIS A 71 -164.72 -96.25 32.88
C HIS A 71 -163.34 -96.89 32.78
N ARG A 72 -163.17 -97.91 31.94
CA ARG A 72 -161.88 -98.54 31.69
C ARG A 72 -160.93 -97.61 30.92
N GLU A 73 -161.38 -96.97 29.85
CA GLU A 73 -160.57 -95.98 29.11
C GLU A 73 -160.23 -94.76 29.98
N LEU A 74 -161.20 -94.20 30.72
CA LEU A 74 -160.96 -93.12 31.68
C LEU A 74 -159.97 -93.53 32.77
N ARG A 75 -160.01 -94.80 33.20
CA ARG A 75 -159.09 -95.36 34.20
C ARG A 75 -157.69 -95.55 33.63
N GLU A 76 -157.54 -96.20 32.49
CA GLU A 76 -156.24 -96.41 31.83
C GLU A 76 -155.59 -95.06 31.48
N VAL A 77 -156.37 -94.06 31.04
CA VAL A 77 -155.89 -92.67 30.85
C VAL A 77 -155.57 -91.98 32.18
N SER A 78 -156.37 -92.16 33.24
CA SER A 78 -156.09 -91.56 34.56
C SER A 78 -154.93 -92.22 35.31
N GLU A 79 -154.61 -93.48 35.03
CA GLU A 79 -153.45 -94.20 35.53
C GLU A 79 -152.19 -93.86 34.72
N ALA A 80 -152.30 -93.57 33.42
CA ALA A 80 -151.19 -93.15 32.56
C ALA A 80 -150.86 -91.64 32.61
N LEU A 81 -151.86 -90.76 32.80
CA LEU A 81 -151.69 -89.30 32.81
C LEU A 81 -150.69 -88.79 33.87
N PRO A 82 -150.61 -89.34 35.09
CA PRO A 82 -149.55 -89.00 36.05
C PRO A 82 -148.15 -89.32 35.52
N GLY A 83 -147.98 -90.46 34.84
CA GLY A 83 -146.71 -90.86 34.23
C GLY A 83 -146.31 -89.93 33.07
N ALA A 84 -147.26 -89.61 32.18
CA ALA A 84 -147.03 -88.67 31.09
C ALA A 84 -146.71 -87.24 31.59
N ARG A 85 -147.36 -86.78 32.66
CA ARG A 85 -147.06 -85.49 33.32
C ARG A 85 -145.69 -85.49 34.00
N ALA A 86 -145.31 -86.60 34.64
CA ALA A 86 -143.98 -86.74 35.24
C ALA A 86 -142.87 -86.76 34.16
N ALA A 87 -143.09 -87.44 33.03
CA ALA A 87 -142.17 -87.45 31.90
C ALA A 87 -142.03 -86.06 31.25
N LEU A 88 -143.13 -85.33 31.08
CA LEU A 88 -143.10 -83.95 30.58
C LEU A 88 -142.36 -83.02 31.56
N ALA A 89 -142.66 -83.09 32.86
CA ALA A 89 -141.98 -82.27 33.87
C ALA A 89 -140.47 -82.59 33.97
N ALA A 90 -140.07 -83.85 33.77
CA ALA A 90 -138.66 -84.24 33.69
C ALA A 90 -137.99 -83.69 32.43
N ALA A 91 -138.66 -83.72 31.28
CA ALA A 91 -138.15 -83.13 30.04
C ALA A 91 -138.07 -81.60 30.11
N ASP A 92 -139.06 -80.92 30.71
CA ASP A 92 -139.03 -79.48 30.96
C ASP A 92 -137.88 -79.10 31.90
N GLN A 93 -137.61 -79.92 32.93
CA GLN A 93 -136.44 -79.75 33.81
C GLN A 93 -135.13 -79.97 33.06
N GLU A 94 -135.01 -81.03 32.25
CA GLU A 94 -133.80 -81.31 31.46
C GLU A 94 -133.53 -80.19 30.44
N VAL A 95 -134.57 -79.69 29.76
CA VAL A 95 -134.48 -78.53 28.86
C VAL A 95 -134.06 -77.27 29.63
N ALA A 96 -134.58 -77.04 30.84
CA ALA A 96 -134.16 -75.90 31.67
C ALA A 96 -132.69 -76.03 32.13
N GLU A 97 -132.25 -77.21 32.55
CA GLU A 97 -130.87 -77.49 32.97
C GLU A 97 -129.88 -77.35 31.80
N VAL A 98 -130.22 -77.88 30.62
CA VAL A 98 -129.43 -77.75 29.39
C VAL A 98 -129.41 -76.30 28.91
N THR A 99 -130.54 -75.58 28.92
CA THR A 99 -130.59 -74.15 28.54
C THR A 99 -129.72 -73.32 29.48
N ALA A 100 -129.78 -73.58 30.78
CA ALA A 100 -128.89 -72.94 31.76
C ALA A 100 -127.42 -73.34 31.55
N ALA A 101 -127.11 -74.56 31.13
CA ALA A 101 -125.76 -74.99 30.79
C ALA A 101 -125.21 -74.28 29.54
N VAL A 102 -126.02 -74.14 28.48
CA VAL A 102 -125.68 -73.39 27.26
C VAL A 102 -125.45 -71.92 27.59
N ALA A 103 -126.36 -71.25 28.30
CA ALA A 103 -126.20 -69.85 28.67
C ALA A 103 -124.94 -69.59 29.53
N ARG A 104 -124.56 -70.54 30.40
CA ARG A 104 -123.28 -70.49 31.13
C ARG A 104 -122.08 -70.67 30.19
N ALA A 105 -122.14 -71.63 29.26
CA ALA A 105 -121.08 -71.88 28.28
C ALA A 105 -120.88 -70.70 27.31
N GLU A 106 -121.95 -70.02 26.88
CA GLU A 106 -121.89 -68.81 26.05
C GLU A 106 -121.23 -67.64 26.78
N VAL A 107 -121.56 -67.44 28.06
CA VAL A 107 -120.92 -66.40 28.90
C VAL A 107 -119.44 -66.70 29.11
N GLU A 108 -119.05 -67.95 29.38
CA GLU A 108 -117.63 -68.32 29.50
C GLU A 108 -116.88 -68.26 28.16
N LEU A 109 -117.50 -68.63 27.04
CA LEU A 109 -116.93 -68.48 25.71
C LEU A 109 -116.72 -66.99 25.36
N GLY A 110 -117.68 -66.13 25.69
CA GLY A 110 -117.56 -64.68 25.55
C GLY A 110 -116.39 -64.12 26.38
N ARG A 111 -116.30 -64.49 27.66
CA ARG A 111 -115.19 -64.13 28.56
C ARG A 111 -113.83 -64.58 28.01
N ALA A 112 -113.73 -65.85 27.59
CA ALA A 112 -112.51 -66.41 27.02
C ALA A 112 -112.11 -65.74 25.69
N THR A 113 -113.08 -65.39 24.84
CA THR A 113 -112.84 -64.70 23.56
C THR A 113 -112.33 -63.29 23.78
N SER A 114 -112.93 -62.51 24.68
CA SER A 114 -112.43 -61.17 25.06
C SER A 114 -111.03 -61.25 25.67
N ALA A 115 -110.81 -62.15 26.63
CA ALA A 115 -109.50 -62.33 27.26
C ALA A 115 -108.41 -62.75 26.25
N ALA A 116 -108.74 -63.58 25.26
CA ALA A 116 -107.84 -63.94 24.17
C ALA A 116 -107.55 -62.76 23.23
N HIS A 117 -108.53 -61.90 22.96
CA HIS A 117 -108.35 -60.68 22.17
C HIS A 117 -107.45 -59.66 22.89
N ASP A 118 -107.71 -59.39 24.17
CA ASP A 118 -106.92 -58.49 25.01
C ASP A 118 -105.47 -58.99 25.14
N ALA A 119 -105.28 -60.30 25.35
CA ALA A 119 -103.96 -60.92 25.36
C ALA A 119 -103.24 -60.83 24.00
N HIS A 120 -103.99 -60.89 22.89
CA HIS A 120 -103.41 -60.72 21.55
C HIS A 120 -102.95 -59.28 21.31
N LEU A 121 -103.76 -58.28 21.69
CA LEU A 121 -103.38 -56.86 21.62
C LEU A 121 -102.17 -56.55 22.51
N ALA A 122 -102.15 -57.06 23.75
CA ALA A 122 -101.02 -56.93 24.65
C ALA A 122 -99.74 -57.56 24.08
N LEU A 123 -99.84 -58.74 23.44
CA LEU A 123 -98.71 -59.39 22.77
C LEU A 123 -98.22 -58.61 21.55
N GLN A 124 -99.12 -58.01 20.75
CA GLN A 124 -98.71 -57.14 19.64
C GLN A 124 -97.98 -55.89 20.15
N ALA A 125 -98.51 -55.23 21.18
CA ALA A 125 -97.89 -54.06 21.79
C ALA A 125 -96.51 -54.38 22.38
N ALA A 126 -96.38 -55.51 23.10
CA ALA A 126 -95.11 -55.99 23.65
C ALA A 126 -94.08 -56.31 22.54
N ARG A 127 -94.50 -56.94 21.43
CA ARG A 127 -93.63 -57.22 20.27
C ARG A 127 -93.15 -55.94 19.58
N HIS A 128 -94.04 -54.97 19.37
CA HIS A 128 -93.66 -53.68 18.81
C HIS A 128 -92.67 -52.94 19.72
N HIS A 129 -92.93 -52.91 21.04
CA HIS A 129 -92.00 -52.32 22.00
C HIS A 129 -90.63 -53.03 22.02
N GLN A 130 -90.61 -54.36 21.98
CA GLN A 130 -89.38 -55.14 21.84
C GLN A 130 -88.60 -54.76 20.58
N GLN A 131 -89.27 -54.60 19.44
CA GLN A 131 -88.63 -54.17 18.18
C GLN A 131 -88.08 -52.74 18.27
N THR A 132 -88.80 -51.79 18.88
CA THR A 132 -88.27 -50.43 19.08
C THR A 132 -87.04 -50.43 19.98
N VAL A 133 -87.06 -51.18 21.09
CA VAL A 133 -85.92 -51.29 22.01
C VAL A 133 -84.72 -51.97 21.35
N GLN A 134 -84.93 -53.01 20.53
CA GLN A 134 -83.86 -53.65 19.76
C GLN A 134 -83.24 -52.71 18.72
N ALA A 135 -84.05 -51.90 18.03
CA ALA A 135 -83.56 -50.90 17.09
C ALA A 135 -82.76 -49.78 17.78
N GLU A 136 -83.18 -49.34 18.97
CA GLU A 136 -82.42 -48.38 19.79
C GLU A 136 -81.12 -48.97 20.33
N GLN A 137 -81.14 -50.21 20.84
CA GLN A 137 -79.92 -50.92 21.27
C GLN A 137 -78.91 -51.06 20.14
N ALA A 138 -79.34 -51.39 18.91
CA ALA A 138 -78.47 -51.45 17.74
C ALA A 138 -77.87 -50.08 17.39
N ARG A 139 -78.68 -49.01 17.37
CA ARG A 139 -78.22 -47.63 17.14
C ARG A 139 -77.21 -47.17 18.20
N LEU A 140 -77.45 -47.49 19.48
CA LEU A 140 -76.55 -47.15 20.58
C LEU A 140 -75.25 -47.98 20.55
N ALA A 141 -75.31 -49.25 20.15
CA ALA A 141 -74.12 -50.09 19.96
C ALA A 141 -73.23 -49.57 18.82
N GLN A 142 -73.82 -49.20 17.68
CA GLN A 142 -73.07 -48.59 16.57
C GLN A 142 -72.44 -47.26 16.98
N ARG A 143 -73.21 -46.35 17.61
CA ARG A 143 -72.65 -45.08 18.13
C ARG A 143 -71.50 -45.30 19.11
N ARG A 144 -71.58 -46.30 19.99
CA ARG A 144 -70.46 -46.67 20.89
C ARG A 144 -69.24 -47.17 20.12
N GLN A 145 -69.42 -47.94 19.05
CA GLN A 145 -68.32 -48.39 18.20
C GLN A 145 -67.65 -47.21 17.47
N ASP A 146 -68.43 -46.28 16.93
CA ASP A 146 -67.90 -45.13 16.18
C ASP A 146 -67.23 -44.11 17.12
N HIS A 147 -67.78 -43.85 18.30
CA HIS A 147 -67.09 -43.10 19.34
C HIS A 147 -65.79 -43.80 19.81
N GLY A 148 -65.77 -45.13 19.90
CA GLY A 148 -64.57 -45.91 20.24
C GLY A 148 -63.48 -45.88 19.16
N ARG A 149 -63.87 -45.83 17.87
CA ARG A 149 -62.94 -45.61 16.75
C ARG A 149 -62.32 -44.21 16.82
N GLU A 150 -63.14 -43.19 17.07
CA GLU A 150 -62.66 -41.81 17.11
C GLU A 150 -61.77 -41.53 18.34
N THR A 151 -62.10 -42.06 19.52
CA THR A 151 -61.21 -41.94 20.69
C THR A 151 -59.88 -42.65 20.48
N ALA A 152 -59.86 -43.81 19.82
CA ALA A 152 -58.61 -44.48 19.42
C ALA A 152 -57.80 -43.65 18.39
N ARG A 153 -58.46 -43.04 17.40
CA ARG A 153 -57.81 -42.16 16.41
C ARG A 153 -57.20 -40.92 17.07
N LEU A 154 -57.93 -40.28 17.98
CA LEU A 154 -57.47 -39.12 18.73
C LEU A 154 -56.34 -39.47 19.71
N ALA A 155 -56.39 -40.65 20.35
CA ALA A 155 -55.30 -41.13 21.21
C ALA A 155 -54.00 -41.39 20.40
N GLY A 156 -54.11 -41.99 19.20
CA GLY A 156 -52.96 -42.18 18.31
C GLY A 156 -52.35 -40.85 17.84
N SER A 157 -53.19 -39.92 17.37
CA SER A 157 -52.76 -38.58 16.95
C SER A 157 -52.13 -37.77 18.09
N ARG A 158 -52.69 -37.88 19.31
CA ARG A 158 -52.08 -37.29 20.51
C ARG A 158 -50.70 -37.89 20.79
N ALA A 159 -50.55 -39.21 20.72
CA ALA A 159 -49.28 -39.88 20.99
C ALA A 159 -48.17 -39.50 19.98
N THR A 160 -48.51 -39.31 18.69
CA THR A 160 -47.53 -38.83 17.71
C THR A 160 -47.10 -37.38 18.00
N VAL A 161 -48.06 -36.48 18.29
CA VAL A 161 -47.75 -35.09 18.64
C VAL A 161 -46.97 -34.98 19.96
N GLU A 162 -47.26 -35.83 20.96
CA GLU A 162 -46.49 -35.88 22.21
C GLU A 162 -45.06 -36.38 21.98
N ALA A 163 -44.83 -37.33 21.07
CA ALA A 163 -43.51 -37.80 20.68
C ALA A 163 -42.71 -36.75 19.87
N GLU A 164 -43.34 -36.10 18.89
CA GLU A 164 -42.75 -35.00 18.13
C GLU A 164 -42.37 -33.83 19.05
N ALA A 165 -43.26 -33.44 19.96
CA ALA A 165 -42.99 -32.40 20.95
C ALA A 165 -41.94 -32.83 22.01
N ALA A 166 -41.72 -34.12 22.25
CA ALA A 166 -40.61 -34.60 23.07
C ALA A 166 -39.28 -34.50 22.30
N HIS A 167 -39.25 -34.92 21.03
CA HIS A 167 -38.07 -34.83 20.17
C HIS A 167 -37.60 -33.38 19.98
N LEU A 168 -38.52 -32.47 19.62
CA LEU A 168 -38.21 -31.05 19.42
C LEU A 168 -37.67 -30.37 20.69
N ARG A 169 -38.14 -30.76 21.89
CA ARG A 169 -37.57 -30.26 23.15
C ARG A 169 -36.11 -30.67 23.35
N VAL A 170 -35.73 -31.88 22.93
CA VAL A 170 -34.34 -32.35 23.00
C VAL A 170 -33.47 -31.60 22.00
N GLU A 171 -33.97 -31.33 20.79
CA GLU A 171 -33.23 -30.54 19.79
C GLU A 171 -33.07 -29.07 20.22
N VAL A 172 -34.11 -28.44 20.79
CA VAL A 172 -34.02 -27.08 21.34
C VAL A 172 -33.03 -27.01 22.49
N ALA A 173 -33.12 -27.90 23.49
CA ALA A 173 -32.20 -27.91 24.63
C ALA A 173 -30.74 -28.12 24.19
N ARG A 174 -30.50 -28.97 23.19
CA ARG A 174 -29.19 -29.16 22.57
C ARG A 174 -28.72 -27.89 21.85
N GLY A 175 -29.59 -27.24 21.08
CA GLY A 175 -29.28 -25.98 20.40
C GLY A 175 -28.94 -24.84 21.38
N GLU A 176 -29.63 -24.78 22.52
CA GLU A 176 -29.34 -23.84 23.62
C GLU A 176 -27.97 -24.13 24.26
N GLU A 177 -27.62 -25.40 24.49
CA GLU A 177 -26.29 -25.79 25.00
C GLU A 177 -25.16 -25.48 24.00
N GLU A 178 -25.34 -25.80 22.72
CA GLU A 178 -24.38 -25.48 21.65
C GLU A 178 -24.22 -23.95 21.48
N ALA A 179 -25.30 -23.17 21.58
CA ALA A 179 -25.26 -21.71 21.54
C ALA A 179 -24.59 -21.10 22.79
N ALA A 180 -24.83 -21.66 23.99
CA ALA A 180 -24.16 -21.23 25.22
C ALA A 180 -22.65 -21.51 25.17
N ALA A 181 -22.25 -22.69 24.67
CA ALA A 181 -20.84 -23.05 24.47
C ALA A 181 -20.17 -22.14 23.43
N ALA A 182 -20.85 -21.82 22.32
CA ALA A 182 -20.35 -20.84 21.34
C ALA A 182 -20.19 -19.44 21.96
N THR A 183 -21.18 -18.98 22.74
CA THR A 183 -21.14 -17.67 23.42
C THR A 183 -19.96 -17.55 24.39
N THR A 184 -19.63 -18.61 25.12
CA THR A 184 -18.46 -18.63 26.02
C THR A 184 -17.15 -18.53 25.23
N ARG A 185 -16.99 -19.32 24.15
CA ARG A 185 -15.80 -19.25 23.27
C ARG A 185 -15.60 -17.88 22.63
N ILE A 186 -16.69 -17.19 22.25
CA ILE A 186 -16.62 -15.83 21.72
C ILE A 186 -16.01 -14.89 22.77
N ARG A 187 -16.49 -14.94 24.02
CA ARG A 187 -15.95 -14.12 25.12
C ARG A 187 -14.49 -14.43 25.45
N GLU A 188 -14.09 -15.70 25.39
CA GLU A 188 -12.70 -16.13 25.57
C GLU A 188 -11.80 -15.54 24.46
N CYS A 189 -12.26 -15.57 23.20
CA CYS A 189 -11.58 -14.95 22.07
C CYS A 189 -11.51 -13.42 22.16
N GLU A 190 -12.59 -12.76 22.59
CA GLU A 190 -12.65 -11.30 22.80
C GLU A 190 -11.66 -10.86 23.90
N GLN A 191 -11.61 -11.58 25.02
CA GLN A 191 -10.63 -11.33 26.09
C GLN A 191 -9.20 -11.59 25.63
N GLY A 192 -8.97 -12.65 24.85
CA GLY A 192 -7.67 -12.96 24.25
C GLY A 192 -7.20 -11.88 23.26
N LEU A 193 -8.11 -11.35 22.44
CA LEU A 193 -7.84 -10.25 21.51
C LEU A 193 -7.48 -8.97 22.27
N ALA A 194 -8.29 -8.53 23.23
CA ALA A 194 -8.02 -7.33 24.02
C ALA A 194 -6.68 -7.42 24.78
N ALA A 195 -6.33 -8.61 25.30
CA ALA A 195 -5.03 -8.84 25.93
C ALA A 195 -3.85 -8.81 24.93
N ALA A 196 -4.07 -9.23 23.68
CA ALA A 196 -3.07 -9.15 22.62
C ALA A 196 -2.88 -7.70 22.11
N GLU A 197 -3.97 -6.93 21.99
CA GLU A 197 -3.94 -5.51 21.62
C GLU A 197 -3.23 -4.66 22.67
N ALA A 198 -3.50 -4.88 23.96
CA ALA A 198 -2.81 -4.21 25.06
C ALA A 198 -1.29 -4.45 25.03
N ARG A 199 -0.86 -5.71 24.82
CA ARG A 199 0.55 -6.08 24.66
C ARG A 199 1.18 -5.48 23.40
N LEU A 200 0.44 -5.40 22.30
CA LEU A 200 0.92 -4.78 21.07
C LEU A 200 1.21 -3.29 21.27
N GLU A 201 0.35 -2.58 22.02
CA GLU A 201 0.55 -1.17 22.32
C GLU A 201 1.67 -0.93 23.34
N GLU A 202 1.80 -1.76 24.36
CA GLU A 202 2.96 -1.76 25.28
C GLU A 202 4.28 -1.95 24.51
N VAL A 203 4.35 -2.91 23.60
CA VAL A 203 5.51 -3.16 22.73
C VAL A 203 5.78 -1.98 21.78
N ARG A 204 4.74 -1.35 21.21
CA ARG A 204 4.91 -0.14 20.37
C ARG A 204 5.51 1.02 21.18
N GLN A 205 5.04 1.25 22.40
CA GLN A 205 5.56 2.30 23.28
C GLN A 205 7.02 2.02 23.68
N ALA A 206 7.36 0.78 24.02
CA ALA A 206 8.74 0.36 24.27
C ALA A 206 9.64 0.57 23.03
N VAL A 207 9.17 0.25 21.83
CA VAL A 207 9.90 0.49 20.57
C VAL A 207 10.05 1.98 20.25
N MET A 208 9.07 2.83 20.56
CA MET A 208 9.22 4.29 20.41
C MET A 208 10.23 4.86 21.41
N ALA A 209 10.17 4.46 22.70
CA ALA A 209 11.15 4.85 23.70
C ALA A 209 12.57 4.43 23.29
N ALA A 210 12.75 3.21 22.77
CA ALA A 210 14.02 2.73 22.24
C ALA A 210 14.50 3.53 21.02
N LYS A 211 13.62 3.93 20.09
CA LYS A 211 14.00 4.78 18.96
C LYS A 211 14.46 6.18 19.40
N VAL A 212 13.82 6.77 20.42
CA VAL A 212 14.23 8.07 20.97
C VAL A 212 15.63 7.96 21.59
N THR A 213 15.90 6.96 22.44
CA THR A 213 17.22 6.80 23.06
C THR A 213 18.32 6.45 22.07
N VAL A 214 18.00 5.74 20.98
CA VAL A 214 18.92 5.55 19.84
C VAL A 214 19.22 6.88 19.14
N GLY A 215 18.21 7.67 18.79
CA GLY A 215 18.42 8.99 18.16
C GLY A 215 19.21 9.97 19.04
N GLU A 216 18.99 9.96 20.35
CA GLU A 216 19.80 10.70 21.32
C GLU A 216 21.25 10.20 21.38
N ALA A 217 21.49 8.90 21.23
CA ALA A 217 22.83 8.31 21.21
C ALA A 217 23.56 8.64 19.90
N GLU A 218 22.88 8.56 18.76
CA GLU A 218 23.39 8.94 17.44
C GLU A 218 23.74 10.44 17.38
N GLY A 219 22.86 11.31 17.89
CA GLY A 219 23.13 12.75 17.99
C GLY A 219 24.34 13.07 18.87
N ARG A 220 24.46 12.41 20.04
CA ARG A 220 25.66 12.54 20.90
C ARG A 220 26.92 12.00 20.22
N LEU A 221 26.83 10.88 19.50
CA LEU A 221 27.95 10.31 18.76
C LEU A 221 28.43 11.27 17.65
N HIS A 222 27.51 11.85 16.88
CA HIS A 222 27.86 12.81 15.83
C HIS A 222 28.49 14.09 16.42
N HIS A 223 27.98 14.59 17.57
CA HIS A 223 28.56 15.72 18.27
C HIS A 223 30.00 15.44 18.74
N LEU A 224 30.22 14.32 19.44
CA LEU A 224 31.53 13.88 19.91
C LEU A 224 32.51 13.62 18.75
N GLN A 225 32.04 13.09 17.62
CA GLN A 225 32.85 12.94 16.40
C GLN A 225 33.28 14.30 15.82
N GLY A 226 32.39 15.30 15.85
CA GLY A 226 32.70 16.68 15.46
C GLY A 226 33.76 17.30 16.37
N GLU A 227 33.57 17.27 17.69
CA GLU A 227 34.57 17.73 18.66
C GLU A 227 35.93 17.04 18.47
N LEU A 228 35.92 15.71 18.30
CA LEU A 228 37.13 14.92 18.11
C LEU A 228 37.81 15.17 16.75
N SER A 229 37.09 15.59 15.70
CA SER A 229 37.70 16.11 14.48
C SER A 229 38.33 17.50 14.67
N ALA A 230 37.67 18.42 15.39
CA ALA A 230 38.21 19.75 15.68
C ALA A 230 39.49 19.68 16.53
N ILE A 231 39.48 18.86 17.59
CA ILE A 231 40.65 18.59 18.42
C ILE A 231 41.80 17.99 17.59
N ARG A 232 41.51 17.07 16.66
CA ARG A 232 42.53 16.50 15.75
C ARG A 232 43.12 17.52 14.79
N GLU A 233 42.29 18.43 14.25
CA GLU A 233 42.80 19.54 13.44
C GLU A 233 43.71 20.48 14.25
N GLU A 234 43.32 20.83 15.48
CA GLU A 234 44.10 21.71 16.34
C GLU A 234 45.41 21.05 16.80
N GLU A 235 45.39 19.75 17.15
CA GLU A 235 46.60 18.94 17.36
C GLU A 235 47.50 18.93 16.12
N GLY A 236 46.91 18.77 14.92
CA GLY A 236 47.62 18.79 13.65
C GLY A 236 48.31 20.13 13.37
N ARG A 237 47.58 21.24 13.49
CA ARG A 237 48.10 22.60 13.38
C ARG A 237 49.22 22.84 14.39
N GLY A 238 49.01 22.46 15.66
CA GLY A 238 49.99 22.56 16.74
C GLY A 238 51.22 21.65 16.57
N ARG A 239 51.12 20.52 15.85
CA ARG A 239 52.27 19.69 15.46
C ARG A 239 53.08 20.34 14.34
N VAL A 240 52.42 20.87 13.30
CA VAL A 240 53.09 21.59 12.20
C VAL A 240 53.80 22.84 12.72
N GLU A 241 53.15 23.63 13.59
CA GLU A 241 53.77 24.83 14.16
C GLU A 241 54.98 24.50 15.04
N ARG A 242 54.90 23.44 15.87
CA ARG A 242 56.03 22.95 16.67
C ARG A 242 57.18 22.44 15.79
N ALA A 243 56.89 21.73 14.70
CA ALA A 243 57.90 21.28 13.75
C ALA A 243 58.61 22.46 13.06
N ALA A 244 57.86 23.46 12.61
CA ALA A 244 58.41 24.68 12.00
C ALA A 244 59.28 25.49 12.98
N LYS A 245 58.83 25.64 14.24
CA LYS A 245 59.62 26.27 15.32
C LYS A 245 60.90 25.48 15.61
N SER A 246 60.84 24.15 15.67
CA SER A 246 62.00 23.28 15.88
C SER A 246 63.01 23.36 14.74
N GLN A 247 62.55 23.32 13.48
CA GLN A 247 63.43 23.49 12.32
C GLN A 247 64.12 24.87 12.34
N ARG A 248 63.37 25.93 12.65
CA ARG A 248 63.91 27.29 12.76
C ARG A 248 64.94 27.44 13.89
N ALA A 249 64.73 26.77 15.03
CA ALA A 249 65.75 26.68 16.08
C ALA A 249 67.04 26.02 15.55
N THR A 250 66.95 24.81 15.00
CA THR A 250 68.14 24.10 14.46
C THR A 250 68.84 24.84 13.30
N ALA A 251 68.15 25.72 12.58
CA ALA A 251 68.75 26.61 11.59
C ALA A 251 69.51 27.78 12.22
N LEU A 252 68.98 28.36 13.31
CA LEU A 252 69.65 29.40 14.10
C LEU A 252 70.87 28.83 14.84
N ASP A 253 70.75 27.66 15.46
CA ASP A 253 71.87 26.96 16.12
C ASP A 253 73.03 26.71 15.13
N ARG A 254 72.70 26.36 13.88
CA ARG A 254 73.68 26.17 12.81
C ARG A 254 74.34 27.50 12.40
N GLN A 255 73.56 28.56 12.22
CA GLN A 255 74.09 29.90 11.94
C GLN A 255 74.97 30.44 13.07
N GLU A 256 74.64 30.14 14.33
CA GLU A 256 75.49 30.49 15.46
C GLU A 256 76.81 29.69 15.45
N ALA A 257 76.76 28.38 15.19
CA ALA A 257 77.96 27.55 15.07
C ALA A 257 78.87 28.01 13.91
N GLU A 258 78.30 28.29 12.74
CA GLU A 258 79.01 28.85 11.57
C GLU A 258 79.59 30.25 11.88
N GLY A 259 78.85 31.10 12.60
CA GLY A 259 79.31 32.40 13.06
C GLY A 259 80.47 32.32 14.05
N ARG A 260 80.37 31.46 15.08
CA ARG A 260 81.44 31.20 16.05
C ARG A 260 82.70 30.65 15.38
N ALA A 261 82.55 29.70 14.45
CA ALA A 261 83.68 29.16 13.69
C ALA A 261 84.34 30.23 12.80
N ARG A 262 83.56 31.13 12.19
CA ARG A 262 84.07 32.27 11.41
C ARG A 262 84.80 33.29 12.29
N ILE A 263 84.29 33.59 13.49
CA ILE A 263 84.95 34.47 14.46
C ILE A 263 86.32 33.88 14.83
N LEU A 264 86.37 32.63 15.30
CA LEU A 264 87.62 31.97 15.71
C LEU A 264 88.66 31.94 14.58
N ARG A 265 88.22 31.76 13.32
CA ARG A 265 89.09 31.80 12.14
C ARG A 265 89.65 33.21 11.89
N LEU A 266 88.82 34.25 12.01
CA LEU A 266 89.22 35.65 11.86
C LEU A 266 90.14 36.11 13.00
N GLU A 267 89.92 35.63 14.23
CA GLU A 267 90.81 35.86 15.37
C GLU A 267 92.19 35.22 15.14
N GLY A 268 92.23 34.01 14.58
CA GLY A 268 93.48 33.35 14.17
C GLY A 268 94.20 34.07 13.02
N GLU A 269 93.46 34.52 12.00
CA GLU A 269 93.99 35.34 10.90
C GLU A 269 94.57 36.67 11.41
N LEU A 270 93.88 37.34 12.34
CA LEU A 270 94.34 38.58 12.98
C LEU A 270 95.59 38.36 13.85
N ALA A 271 95.61 37.30 14.66
CA ALA A 271 96.78 36.96 15.49
C ALA A 271 98.02 36.66 14.64
N ALA A 272 97.85 35.94 13.52
CA ALA A 272 98.93 35.69 12.56
C ALA A 272 99.40 36.99 11.87
N GLY A 273 98.47 37.88 11.50
CA GLY A 273 98.79 39.19 10.91
C GLY A 273 99.58 40.09 11.86
N LEU A 274 99.18 40.19 13.13
CA LEU A 274 99.88 40.97 14.15
C LEU A 274 101.28 40.40 14.47
N ALA A 275 101.42 39.07 14.47
CA ALA A 275 102.74 38.43 14.62
C ALA A 275 103.67 38.73 13.43
N ALA A 276 103.14 38.74 12.20
CA ALA A 276 103.89 39.10 11.00
C ALA A 276 104.29 40.60 10.98
N GLU A 277 103.39 41.50 11.41
CA GLU A 277 103.71 42.93 11.58
C GLU A 277 104.84 43.13 12.60
N ALA A 278 104.75 42.47 13.76
CA ALA A 278 105.77 42.56 14.81
C ALA A 278 107.14 42.05 14.34
N ALA A 279 107.19 40.96 13.59
CA ALA A 279 108.41 40.44 12.99
C ALA A 279 109.01 41.42 11.97
N ALA A 280 108.22 41.88 10.99
CA ALA A 280 108.67 42.84 9.98
C ALA A 280 109.16 44.16 10.59
N ARG A 281 108.56 44.60 11.70
CA ARG A 281 108.96 45.79 12.45
C ARG A 281 110.29 45.59 13.20
N ALA A 282 110.56 44.39 13.71
CA ALA A 282 111.87 44.04 14.28
C ALA A 282 112.97 43.96 13.20
N ASP A 283 112.67 43.36 12.04
CA ASP A 283 113.60 43.32 10.91
C ASP A 283 113.95 44.72 10.38
N LEU A 284 112.96 45.63 10.33
CA LEU A 284 113.15 47.04 9.97
C LEU A 284 114.01 47.78 10.99
N GLN A 285 113.77 47.59 12.29
CA GLN A 285 114.59 48.18 13.36
C GLN A 285 116.05 47.72 13.24
N GLY A 286 116.28 46.42 13.07
CA GLY A 286 117.60 45.86 12.85
C GLY A 286 118.25 46.29 11.51
N ALA A 287 117.46 46.73 10.52
CA ALA A 287 117.98 47.34 9.30
C ALA A 287 118.45 48.79 9.53
N ILE A 288 117.70 49.58 10.31
CA ILE A 288 118.07 50.95 10.69
C ILE A 288 119.38 50.96 11.49
N GLU A 289 119.52 50.05 12.45
CA GLU A 289 120.74 49.90 13.25
C GLU A 289 121.96 49.52 12.40
N ARG A 290 121.78 48.68 11.37
CA ARG A 290 122.84 48.36 10.39
C ARG A 290 123.23 49.56 9.52
N VAL A 291 122.27 50.43 9.14
CA VAL A 291 122.56 51.65 8.38
C VAL A 291 123.39 52.63 9.21
N ALA A 292 122.96 52.92 10.45
CA ALA A 292 123.69 53.82 11.34
C ALA A 292 125.14 53.38 11.59
N ALA A 293 125.36 52.07 11.81
CA ALA A 293 126.71 51.51 11.99
C ALA A 293 127.59 51.61 10.72
N VAL A 294 126.99 51.61 9.52
CA VAL A 294 127.71 51.83 8.26
C VAL A 294 128.02 53.31 8.05
N GLU A 295 127.10 54.21 8.39
CA GLU A 295 127.31 55.67 8.30
C GLU A 295 128.44 56.13 9.24
N GLU A 296 128.48 55.62 10.48
CA GLU A 296 129.57 55.89 11.44
C GLU A 296 130.92 55.36 10.93
N ALA A 297 130.95 54.15 10.36
CA ALA A 297 132.15 53.59 9.75
C ALA A 297 132.63 54.37 8.51
N VAL A 298 131.72 54.92 7.70
CA VAL A 298 132.04 55.78 6.55
C VAL A 298 132.61 57.11 7.01
N SER A 299 132.06 57.73 8.06
CA SER A 299 132.62 58.97 8.64
C SER A 299 134.07 58.75 9.13
N ALA A 300 134.31 57.68 9.89
CA ALA A 300 135.64 57.35 10.40
C ALA A 300 136.67 57.03 9.29
N LEU A 301 136.21 56.59 8.10
CA LEU A 301 137.06 56.43 6.92
C LEU A 301 137.34 57.76 6.21
N ALA A 302 136.37 58.67 6.14
CA ALA A 302 136.55 60.01 5.57
C ALA A 302 137.53 60.86 6.40
N ASP A 303 137.40 60.87 7.73
CA ASP A 303 138.33 61.55 8.64
C ASP A 303 139.78 61.03 8.48
N ARG A 304 139.91 59.71 8.20
CA ARG A 304 141.20 59.05 7.98
C ARG A 304 141.80 59.38 6.61
N GLU A 305 141.00 59.52 5.56
CA GLU A 305 141.45 59.95 4.23
C GLU A 305 141.97 61.39 4.30
N HIS A 306 141.16 62.32 4.83
CA HIS A 306 141.50 63.73 4.90
C HIS A 306 142.83 63.97 5.64
N ARG A 307 143.07 63.22 6.73
CA ARG A 307 144.33 63.29 7.50
C ARG A 307 145.54 62.78 6.72
N LEU A 308 145.40 61.69 5.96
CA LEU A 308 146.48 61.14 5.12
C LEU A 308 146.81 62.07 3.94
N THR A 309 145.81 62.76 3.39
CA THR A 309 146.02 63.74 2.32
C THR A 309 146.80 64.96 2.83
N GLY A 310 146.50 65.47 4.04
CA GLY A 310 147.31 66.51 4.68
C GLY A 310 148.75 66.09 5.04
N GLU A 311 148.95 64.83 5.45
CA GLU A 311 150.30 64.26 5.65
C GLU A 311 151.10 64.23 4.32
N ARG A 312 150.45 64.00 3.17
CA ARG A 312 151.11 63.99 1.86
C ARG A 312 151.57 65.39 1.40
N GLU A 313 150.72 66.41 1.58
CA GLU A 313 151.01 67.77 1.14
C GLU A 313 152.20 68.39 1.89
N ALA A 314 152.31 68.14 3.20
CA ALA A 314 153.42 68.60 4.04
C ALA A 314 154.79 68.05 3.58
N GLU A 315 154.84 66.82 3.06
CA GLU A 315 156.10 66.21 2.60
C GLU A 315 156.47 66.62 1.17
N GLN A 316 155.48 66.99 0.33
CA GLN A 316 155.73 67.59 -0.98
C GLN A 316 156.35 69.00 -0.86
N GLU A 317 155.89 69.81 0.10
CA GLU A 317 156.48 71.12 0.45
C GLU A 317 157.95 70.99 0.90
N ARG A 318 158.29 69.94 1.65
CA ARG A 318 159.69 69.65 2.04
C ARG A 318 160.58 69.29 0.85
N LEU A 319 160.07 68.44 -0.05
CA LEU A 319 160.83 68.00 -1.22
C LEU A 319 161.22 69.19 -2.10
N TYR A 320 160.27 70.09 -2.37
CA TYR A 320 160.46 71.27 -3.21
C TYR A 320 161.56 72.22 -2.69
N ARG A 321 161.66 72.40 -1.37
CA ARG A 321 162.71 73.24 -0.75
C ARG A 321 164.10 72.61 -0.88
N ALA A 322 164.22 71.29 -0.73
CA ALA A 322 165.48 70.57 -0.89
C ALA A 322 165.98 70.62 -2.35
N GLU A 323 165.08 70.64 -3.33
CA GLU A 323 165.44 70.78 -4.75
C GLU A 323 165.98 72.19 -5.09
N GLN A 324 165.49 73.25 -4.45
CA GLN A 324 166.00 74.62 -4.65
C GLN A 324 167.43 74.81 -4.13
N GLU A 325 167.73 74.40 -2.87
CA GLU A 325 169.10 74.49 -2.32
C GLU A 325 170.10 73.70 -3.17
N ALA A 326 169.67 72.55 -3.70
CA ALA A 326 170.47 71.71 -4.59
C ALA A 326 170.70 72.33 -5.99
N ALA A 327 170.01 73.41 -6.38
CA ALA A 327 170.22 74.09 -7.66
C ALA A 327 171.28 75.20 -7.56
N GLU A 328 171.22 76.03 -6.53
CA GLU A 328 172.12 77.19 -6.35
C GLU A 328 173.59 76.75 -6.12
N LEU A 329 173.80 75.67 -5.37
CA LEU A 329 175.10 75.01 -5.19
C LEU A 329 175.71 74.47 -6.50
N ARG A 330 174.88 74.07 -7.47
CA ARG A 330 175.36 73.62 -8.79
C ARG A 330 175.75 74.79 -9.69
N HIS A 331 175.01 75.91 -9.63
CA HIS A 331 175.30 77.07 -10.48
C HIS A 331 176.62 77.77 -10.13
N THR A 332 176.87 77.98 -8.83
CA THR A 332 178.10 78.64 -8.32
C THR A 332 179.37 77.80 -8.56
N SER A 333 179.25 76.48 -8.53
CA SER A 333 180.35 75.57 -8.90
C SER A 333 180.75 75.68 -10.37
N HIS A 334 179.82 76.00 -11.28
CA HIS A 334 180.09 76.06 -12.73
C HIS A 334 180.74 77.38 -13.15
N GLU A 335 180.26 78.54 -12.67
CA GLU A 335 180.87 79.85 -12.99
C GLU A 335 182.36 79.93 -12.61
N THR A 336 182.71 79.33 -11.47
CA THR A 336 184.09 79.29 -10.96
C THR A 336 185.01 78.45 -11.86
N ARG A 337 184.46 77.46 -12.58
CA ARG A 337 185.20 76.60 -13.51
C ARG A 337 185.48 77.29 -14.85
N VAL A 338 184.49 77.97 -15.44
CA VAL A 338 184.60 78.63 -16.76
C VAL A 338 185.74 79.65 -16.79
N ARG A 339 185.90 80.46 -15.73
CA ARG A 339 186.97 81.49 -15.65
C ARG A 339 188.39 80.91 -15.51
N PHE A 340 188.53 79.60 -15.29
CA PHE A 340 189.81 78.95 -15.10
C PHE A 340 190.41 78.44 -16.42
N GLU A 341 189.60 77.81 -17.29
CA GLU A 341 190.07 77.27 -18.58
C GLU A 341 190.53 78.37 -19.55
N ASP A 342 189.74 79.45 -19.67
CA ASP A 342 189.91 80.50 -20.69
C ASP A 342 191.26 81.24 -20.61
N ARG A 343 191.95 81.17 -19.47
CA ARG A 343 193.26 81.82 -19.26
C ARG A 343 194.46 80.87 -19.34
N TYR A 344 194.26 79.56 -19.16
CA TYR A 344 195.37 78.61 -18.95
C TYR A 344 195.29 77.30 -19.76
N GLN A 345 194.24 77.11 -20.56
CA GLN A 345 194.02 75.92 -21.40
C GLN A 345 194.06 74.58 -20.62
N CYS A 346 193.60 74.60 -19.38
CA CYS A 346 193.37 73.41 -18.55
C CYS A 346 192.27 73.66 -17.50
N THR A 347 191.51 72.60 -17.19
CA THR A 347 190.31 72.57 -16.32
C THR A 347 190.68 72.54 -14.81
N PRO A 348 189.73 72.54 -13.84
CA PRO A 348 190.03 72.46 -12.41
C PRO A 348 190.11 71.08 -11.72
N GLU A 349 189.85 69.95 -12.39
CA GLU A 349 189.79 68.60 -11.80
C GLU A 349 191.10 67.77 -11.74
N VAL A 350 191.66 67.25 -12.87
CA VAL A 350 192.76 66.22 -12.89
C VAL A 350 194.26 66.68 -13.07
N ALA A 351 195.10 66.79 -14.13
CA ALA A 351 195.21 66.89 -15.62
C ALA A 351 194.87 68.19 -16.43
N ARG A 352 193.62 68.61 -16.61
CA ARG A 352 192.51 68.32 -15.72
C ARG A 352 191.22 67.66 -16.26
N ALA A 353 191.04 67.17 -17.49
CA ALA A 353 191.99 66.97 -18.60
C ALA A 353 191.83 68.03 -19.70
N GLN A 354 190.59 68.30 -20.17
CA GLN A 354 190.23 69.32 -21.16
C GLN A 354 188.68 69.43 -21.32
N ALA A 355 188.12 70.66 -21.24
CA ALA A 355 186.89 71.19 -21.90
C ALA A 355 185.45 70.79 -21.46
N GLU A 356 184.47 71.66 -21.78
CA GLU A 356 183.03 71.65 -21.41
C GLU A 356 182.02 71.86 -22.59
N GLY A 357 180.68 71.75 -22.31
CA GLY A 357 179.54 72.26 -23.14
C GLY A 357 178.36 71.26 -23.31
N VAL A 358 177.10 71.58 -23.70
CA VAL A 358 176.27 72.83 -23.87
C VAL A 358 174.76 72.43 -23.73
N ALA A 359 173.77 73.36 -23.69
CA ALA A 359 172.31 73.12 -23.51
C ALA A 359 171.41 73.73 -24.64
N VAL A 360 170.05 73.63 -24.54
CA VAL A 360 168.96 74.55 -25.05
C VAL A 360 167.53 73.91 -24.84
N GLU A 361 166.42 74.51 -25.34
CA GLU A 361 165.19 74.81 -24.56
C GLU A 361 163.82 74.70 -25.30
N LEU A 362 162.73 74.94 -24.54
CA LEU A 362 161.40 75.52 -24.88
C LEU A 362 160.21 74.68 -25.44
N ALA A 363 159.01 75.27 -25.32
CA ALA A 363 157.68 74.63 -25.26
C ALA A 363 156.67 75.22 -26.26
N GLU A 364 155.50 74.55 -26.48
CA GLU A 364 154.27 75.27 -26.90
C GLU A 364 152.92 74.51 -26.70
N MET A 365 151.83 75.31 -26.74
CA MET A 365 150.44 75.03 -27.13
C MET A 365 149.45 74.13 -26.32
N ALA A 366 148.23 74.67 -26.13
CA ALA A 366 146.99 73.95 -25.85
C ALA A 366 145.74 74.79 -26.23
N ARG A 367 144.80 74.26 -27.05
CA ARG A 367 143.41 74.78 -27.25
C ARG A 367 142.54 73.88 -28.14
N GLU A 368 141.20 74.10 -28.08
CA GLU A 368 140.06 73.50 -28.83
C GLU A 368 139.30 72.33 -28.18
N ILE A 369 137.95 72.31 -28.39
CA ILE A 369 136.98 71.16 -28.37
C ILE A 369 135.46 71.55 -28.30
N PRO A 370 134.99 72.58 -27.55
CA PRO A 370 133.59 72.61 -27.07
C PRO A 370 132.53 73.21 -28.03
N GLU A 371 132.30 72.60 -29.20
CA GLU A 371 131.30 73.10 -30.18
C GLU A 371 130.15 72.13 -30.58
N LEU A 372 130.29 70.81 -30.39
CA LEU A 372 129.50 69.84 -31.17
C LEU A 372 128.10 69.43 -30.61
N THR A 373 127.68 69.93 -29.45
CA THR A 373 126.51 69.40 -28.69
C THR A 373 125.13 69.69 -29.31
N ALA A 374 125.00 70.67 -30.22
CA ALA A 374 123.72 71.38 -30.44
C ALA A 374 122.79 70.87 -31.59
N LYS A 375 122.94 69.63 -32.09
CA LYS A 375 122.38 69.24 -33.42
C LYS A 375 121.26 68.19 -33.49
N ILE A 376 120.74 67.65 -32.37
CA ILE A 376 119.97 66.38 -32.39
C ILE A 376 118.43 66.53 -32.23
N ASP A 377 117.91 67.56 -31.56
CA ASP A 377 116.51 67.58 -31.06
C ASP A 377 115.41 68.00 -32.08
N ARG A 378 115.27 67.34 -33.25
CA ARG A 378 114.10 67.54 -34.14
C ARG A 378 113.65 66.28 -34.91
N ILE A 379 112.31 66.04 -34.91
CA ILE A 379 111.45 65.09 -35.68
C ILE A 379 110.88 63.90 -34.86
N GLY A 380 109.60 63.55 -35.07
CA GLY A 380 108.86 62.45 -34.40
C GLY A 380 107.51 62.06 -35.09
N PRO A 381 106.73 61.06 -34.59
CA PRO A 381 105.60 60.43 -35.31
C PRO A 381 104.23 60.36 -34.53
N VAL A 382 103.31 59.42 -34.82
CA VAL A 382 102.06 59.52 -35.65
C VAL A 382 100.98 58.52 -35.10
N ASN A 383 99.69 58.64 -35.46
CA ASN A 383 98.53 57.88 -34.92
C ASN A 383 97.91 56.84 -35.91
N LEU A 384 97.17 55.82 -35.42
CA LEU A 384 96.80 54.59 -36.16
C LEU A 384 95.34 54.07 -36.03
N SER A 385 94.48 54.59 -35.14
CA SER A 385 93.26 53.86 -34.69
C SER A 385 92.07 53.75 -35.66
N ALA A 386 92.07 54.42 -36.82
CA ALA A 386 90.85 54.73 -37.59
C ALA A 386 90.16 53.56 -38.33
N ILE A 387 90.74 52.35 -38.36
CA ILE A 387 90.19 51.22 -39.13
C ILE A 387 89.19 50.39 -38.29
N ALA A 388 89.44 50.24 -36.98
CA ALA A 388 88.65 49.36 -36.11
C ALA A 388 87.20 49.86 -35.90
N GLU A 389 87.00 51.19 -35.83
CA GLU A 389 85.68 51.79 -35.57
C GLU A 389 84.66 51.51 -36.69
N HIS A 390 85.12 51.25 -37.92
CA HIS A 390 84.23 50.98 -39.05
C HIS A 390 83.54 49.60 -38.93
N GLU A 391 84.27 48.57 -38.50
CA GLU A 391 83.77 47.19 -38.43
C GLU A 391 82.71 47.04 -37.32
N GLU A 392 82.92 47.69 -36.17
CA GLU A 392 81.97 47.68 -35.05
C GLU A 392 80.63 48.35 -35.44
N LEU A 393 80.68 49.50 -36.10
CA LEU A 393 79.48 50.20 -36.58
C LEU A 393 78.72 49.42 -37.65
N ALA A 394 79.42 48.71 -38.54
CA ALA A 394 78.80 47.87 -39.56
C ALA A 394 78.05 46.67 -38.95
N ALA A 395 78.66 45.99 -37.97
CA ALA A 395 78.02 44.89 -37.25
C ALA A 395 76.76 45.36 -36.49
N ARG A 396 76.80 46.56 -35.89
CA ARG A 396 75.67 47.15 -35.16
C ARG A 396 74.47 47.44 -36.07
N LEU A 397 74.71 47.90 -37.30
CA LEU A 397 73.67 48.19 -38.29
C LEU A 397 72.92 46.92 -38.73
N ALA A 398 73.65 45.84 -38.99
CA ALA A 398 73.07 44.56 -39.42
C ALA A 398 72.11 43.98 -38.35
N PHE A 399 72.54 43.97 -37.09
CA PHE A 399 71.75 43.46 -35.97
C PHE A 399 70.40 44.22 -35.81
N LEU A 400 70.44 45.56 -35.80
CA LEU A 400 69.25 46.39 -35.63
C LEU A 400 68.31 46.30 -36.85
N THR A 401 68.84 46.06 -38.05
CA THR A 401 68.02 45.90 -39.26
C THR A 401 67.21 44.60 -39.20
N GLY A 402 67.83 43.49 -38.78
CA GLY A 402 67.12 42.20 -38.61
C GLY A 402 65.98 42.28 -37.60
N GLN A 403 66.21 42.88 -36.43
CA GLN A 403 65.16 43.07 -35.42
C GLN A 403 63.98 43.93 -35.90
N ARG A 404 64.23 44.88 -36.83
CA ARG A 404 63.15 45.68 -37.43
C ARG A 404 62.26 44.83 -38.34
N THR A 405 62.86 43.97 -39.17
CA THR A 405 62.12 43.10 -40.10
C THR A 405 61.29 42.05 -39.37
N ASP A 406 61.81 41.43 -38.30
CA ASP A 406 61.02 40.49 -37.48
C ASP A 406 59.78 41.15 -36.86
N LEU A 407 59.91 42.41 -36.39
CA LEU A 407 58.79 43.18 -35.85
C LEU A 407 57.78 43.59 -36.94
N GLU A 408 58.26 44.00 -38.13
CA GLU A 408 57.41 44.29 -39.29
C GLU A 408 56.60 43.06 -39.71
N GLN A 409 57.24 41.88 -39.74
CA GLN A 409 56.61 40.60 -40.07
C GLN A 409 55.54 40.20 -39.04
N ALA A 410 55.86 40.25 -37.75
CA ALA A 410 54.94 39.88 -36.67
C ALA A 410 53.68 40.76 -36.61
N ILE A 411 53.82 42.06 -36.92
CA ILE A 411 52.69 43.00 -36.98
C ILE A 411 51.70 42.60 -38.08
N ASP A 412 52.18 42.23 -39.27
CA ASP A 412 51.31 41.87 -40.39
C ASP A 412 50.71 40.47 -40.26
N ASP A 413 51.39 39.51 -39.62
CA ASP A 413 50.80 38.22 -39.25
C ASP A 413 49.64 38.38 -38.24
N ILE A 414 49.81 39.22 -37.20
CA ILE A 414 48.74 39.55 -36.25
C ILE A 414 47.56 40.21 -36.97
N ARG A 415 47.81 41.16 -37.88
CA ARG A 415 46.75 41.77 -38.71
C ARG A 415 46.05 40.75 -39.61
N GLN A 416 46.77 39.79 -40.17
CA GLN A 416 46.18 38.75 -41.01
C GLN A 416 45.31 37.78 -40.19
N ALA A 417 45.73 37.44 -38.98
CA ALA A 417 44.94 36.65 -38.03
C ALA A 417 43.63 37.37 -37.65
N ILE A 418 43.69 38.66 -37.29
CA ILE A 418 42.51 39.49 -36.96
C ILE A 418 41.53 39.54 -38.13
N ARG A 419 42.01 39.79 -39.36
CA ARG A 419 41.16 39.78 -40.58
C ARG A 419 40.47 38.43 -40.79
N ARG A 420 41.17 37.31 -40.56
CA ARG A 420 40.63 35.95 -40.73
C ARG A 420 39.58 35.61 -39.68
N ILE A 421 39.79 36.02 -38.42
CA ILE A 421 38.84 35.90 -37.32
C ILE A 421 37.58 36.72 -37.63
N ASN A 422 37.72 38.01 -37.89
CA ASN A 422 36.57 38.92 -38.11
C ASN A 422 35.69 38.48 -39.29
N ARG A 423 36.30 37.97 -40.38
CA ARG A 423 35.53 37.40 -41.50
C ARG A 423 34.70 36.18 -41.06
N THR A 424 35.34 35.20 -40.41
CA THR A 424 34.68 33.96 -39.99
C THR A 424 33.59 34.21 -38.93
N SER A 425 33.82 35.17 -38.03
CA SER A 425 32.81 35.63 -37.07
C SER A 425 31.63 36.30 -37.76
N ARG A 426 31.87 37.20 -38.75
CA ARG A 426 30.81 37.87 -39.52
C ARG A 426 29.98 36.88 -40.33
N GLU A 427 30.62 35.92 -41.00
CA GLU A 427 29.96 34.84 -41.74
C GLU A 427 29.03 34.04 -40.81
N ARG A 428 29.55 33.53 -39.68
CA ARG A 428 28.75 32.78 -38.70
C ARG A 428 27.60 33.60 -38.12
N PHE A 429 27.86 34.84 -37.70
CA PHE A 429 26.84 35.72 -37.13
C PHE A 429 25.69 35.96 -38.11
N LEU A 430 25.98 36.26 -39.38
CA LEU A 430 24.96 36.49 -40.39
C LEU A 430 24.13 35.24 -40.69
N THR A 431 24.73 34.06 -40.77
CA THR A 431 23.99 32.79 -40.94
C THR A 431 23.04 32.54 -39.76
N THR A 432 23.55 32.60 -38.53
CA THR A 432 22.74 32.37 -37.32
C THR A 432 21.65 33.43 -37.15
N PHE A 433 21.93 34.71 -37.46
CA PHE A 433 20.93 35.78 -37.44
C PHE A 433 19.79 35.53 -38.46
N GLN A 434 20.10 35.06 -39.67
CA GLN A 434 19.09 34.71 -40.67
C GLN A 434 18.21 33.53 -40.25
N GLU A 435 18.80 32.50 -39.63
CA GLU A 435 18.04 31.36 -39.08
C GLU A 435 17.13 31.77 -37.93
N ILE A 436 17.63 32.59 -37.00
CA ILE A 436 16.83 33.15 -35.89
C ILE A 436 15.70 34.03 -36.43
N ASN A 437 15.97 34.92 -37.40
CA ASN A 437 14.96 35.80 -37.98
C ASN A 437 13.81 35.02 -38.65
N ARG A 438 14.14 33.97 -39.42
CA ARG A 438 13.13 33.09 -40.03
C ARG A 438 12.27 32.41 -38.96
N HIS A 439 12.88 31.79 -37.96
CA HIS A 439 12.14 31.11 -36.89
C HIS A 439 11.35 32.07 -36.00
N PHE A 440 11.83 33.30 -35.79
CA PHE A 440 11.11 34.35 -35.06
C PHE A 440 9.82 34.76 -35.80
N GLY A 441 9.88 34.96 -37.13
CA GLY A 441 8.71 35.24 -37.95
C GLY A 441 7.70 34.08 -37.99
N GLU A 442 8.19 32.84 -38.10
CA GLU A 442 7.37 31.61 -38.02
C GLU A 442 6.61 31.52 -36.68
N LEU A 443 7.32 31.67 -35.56
CA LEU A 443 6.75 31.61 -34.21
C LEU A 443 5.76 32.76 -33.94
N PHE A 444 6.08 33.99 -34.37
CA PHE A 444 5.20 35.13 -34.18
C PHE A 444 3.87 34.95 -34.93
N THR A 445 3.93 34.50 -36.18
CA THR A 445 2.73 34.25 -36.99
C THR A 445 1.86 33.14 -36.41
N ALA A 446 2.48 32.10 -35.84
CA ALA A 446 1.78 31.01 -35.16
C ALA A 446 1.14 31.43 -33.82
N LEU A 447 1.78 32.34 -33.07
CA LEU A 447 1.32 32.78 -31.75
C LEU A 447 0.15 33.78 -31.82
N PHE A 448 0.13 34.65 -32.83
CA PHE A 448 -0.90 35.69 -33.01
C PHE A 448 -1.97 35.34 -34.06
N GLU A 449 -2.03 34.07 -34.49
CA GLU A 449 -2.95 33.54 -35.52
C GLU A 449 -2.93 34.36 -36.85
N GLY A 450 -1.79 35.01 -37.13
CA GLY A 450 -1.61 35.95 -38.22
C GLY A 450 -0.66 37.11 -37.85
N GLY A 451 -0.50 38.06 -38.77
CA GLY A 451 0.48 39.15 -38.66
C GLY A 451 1.86 38.77 -39.22
N SER A 452 2.86 39.62 -38.96
CA SER A 452 4.26 39.36 -39.33
C SER A 452 5.24 40.06 -38.40
N ALA A 453 6.44 39.51 -38.22
CA ALA A 453 7.52 40.14 -37.47
C ALA A 453 8.88 39.81 -38.09
N GLN A 454 9.83 40.75 -38.02
CA GLN A 454 11.17 40.62 -38.59
C GLN A 454 12.22 41.32 -37.71
N LEU A 455 13.39 40.69 -37.63
CA LEU A 455 14.61 41.24 -37.05
C LEU A 455 15.40 41.99 -38.14
N HIS A 456 15.85 43.20 -37.81
CA HIS A 456 16.73 44.01 -38.65
C HIS A 456 18.00 44.40 -37.89
N LEU A 457 19.11 44.53 -38.61
CA LEU A 457 20.36 45.08 -38.09
C LEU A 457 20.37 46.58 -38.34
N LEU A 458 20.63 47.39 -37.31
CA LEU A 458 20.67 48.85 -37.41
C LEU A 458 21.83 49.34 -38.30
N ASP A 459 22.94 48.60 -38.28
CA ASP A 459 24.09 48.74 -39.17
C ASP A 459 24.35 47.39 -39.88
N PRO A 460 24.03 47.25 -41.18
CA PRO A 460 24.33 46.05 -41.98
C PRO A 460 25.81 45.92 -42.38
N ASP A 461 26.56 47.03 -42.38
CA ASP A 461 27.95 47.10 -42.80
C ASP A 461 28.92 46.67 -41.70
N ASN A 462 28.54 46.81 -40.42
CA ASN A 462 29.27 46.27 -39.27
C ASN A 462 28.41 45.37 -38.35
N PRO A 463 27.97 44.18 -38.83
CA PRO A 463 26.97 43.35 -38.14
C PRO A 463 27.44 42.76 -36.80
N LEU A 464 28.73 42.75 -36.50
CA LEU A 464 29.26 42.21 -35.23
C LEU A 464 29.14 43.18 -34.06
N GLU A 465 29.00 44.48 -34.33
CA GLU A 465 28.83 45.55 -33.32
C GLU A 465 27.46 46.23 -33.46
N SER A 466 26.61 45.70 -34.35
CA SER A 466 25.30 46.23 -34.74
C SER A 466 24.21 45.87 -33.72
N GLY A 467 23.39 46.85 -33.37
CA GLY A 467 22.17 46.62 -32.60
C GLY A 467 21.08 45.94 -33.45
N ILE A 468 20.30 45.07 -32.82
CA ILE A 468 19.15 44.41 -33.45
C ILE A 468 17.88 45.20 -33.12
N GLU A 469 17.16 45.65 -34.15
CA GLU A 469 15.79 46.15 -34.00
C GLU A 469 14.78 45.03 -34.32
N ILE A 470 13.73 44.95 -33.49
CA ILE A 470 12.61 44.02 -33.67
C ILE A 470 11.41 44.81 -34.16
N THR A 471 11.00 44.56 -35.41
CA THR A 471 9.75 45.09 -35.96
C THR A 471 8.67 44.04 -35.91
N ALA A 472 7.47 44.44 -35.51
CA ALA A 472 6.33 43.54 -35.36
C ALA A 472 5.03 44.20 -35.85
N GLN A 473 4.17 43.38 -36.43
CA GLN A 473 2.88 43.77 -36.96
C GLN A 473 1.82 42.72 -36.57
N PRO A 474 1.13 42.91 -35.42
CA PRO A 474 -0.07 42.15 -35.09
C PRO A 474 -1.17 42.35 -36.15
N PRO A 475 -2.03 41.34 -36.39
CA PRO A 475 -3.06 41.41 -37.43
C PRO A 475 -3.97 42.65 -37.26
N GLY A 476 -4.13 43.41 -38.34
CA GLY A 476 -4.97 44.63 -38.38
C GLY A 476 -4.28 45.94 -37.96
N LYS A 477 -3.04 45.91 -37.45
CA LYS A 477 -2.25 47.13 -37.14
C LYS A 477 -1.19 47.41 -38.21
N LYS A 478 -0.61 48.63 -38.20
CA LYS A 478 0.57 48.98 -39.01
C LYS A 478 1.85 48.62 -38.25
N ASN A 479 2.93 48.31 -38.98
CA ASN A 479 4.22 47.92 -38.43
C ASN A 479 4.76 48.98 -37.45
N GLY A 480 5.34 48.52 -36.34
CA GLY A 480 6.04 49.36 -35.39
C GLY A 480 7.22 48.62 -34.74
N SER A 481 8.11 49.37 -34.11
CA SER A 481 9.15 48.83 -33.24
C SER A 481 8.49 48.19 -32.01
N ILE A 482 8.98 47.03 -31.56
CA ILE A 482 8.37 46.24 -30.47
C ILE A 482 8.14 47.05 -29.18
N LEU A 483 8.96 48.09 -28.95
CA LEU A 483 8.84 49.01 -27.82
C LEU A 483 7.51 49.79 -27.76
N LEU A 484 6.74 49.86 -28.86
CA LEU A 484 5.47 50.59 -28.97
C LEU A 484 4.21 49.69 -28.85
N LEU A 485 4.37 48.38 -28.69
CA LEU A 485 3.26 47.46 -28.44
C LEU A 485 2.75 47.55 -26.98
N SER A 486 1.48 47.17 -26.75
CA SER A 486 0.89 47.23 -25.41
C SER A 486 1.44 46.17 -24.46
N GLY A 487 1.20 46.32 -23.16
CA GLY A 487 1.83 45.50 -22.10
C GLY A 487 1.44 44.02 -22.05
N GLY A 488 0.61 43.53 -22.97
CA GLY A 488 0.34 42.11 -23.19
C GLY A 488 0.59 41.66 -24.64
N GLU A 489 1.18 42.53 -25.47
CA GLU A 489 1.63 42.27 -26.85
C GLU A 489 3.18 42.26 -26.94
N LYS A 490 3.86 42.45 -25.81
CA LYS A 490 5.32 42.36 -25.61
C LYS A 490 5.68 41.11 -24.82
#